data_AF-A0A2A4UJB8-F1
#
_entry.id   AF-A0A2A4UJB8-F1
#
_cell.length_a   1.000
_cell.length_b   1.000
_cell.length_c   1.000
_cell.angle_alpha   90.00
_cell.angle_beta   90.00
_cell.angle_gamma   90.00
#
_symmetry.space_group_name_H-M   'P 1'
#
loop_
_entity.id
_entity.type
_entity.pdbx_description
1 polymer ?
#
loop_
_entity_poly.entity_id
_entity_poly.type
_entity_poly.pdbx_seq_one_letter_code
_entity_poly.pdbx_strand_id
1 'polypeptide(L)'
;MPYIKKDRRNDIVRCDSYYRELIPLENINNSGELQYAMAMLFKFYMKKKGLNYQACNDIMGALAGAQMEFYRRVVAPYEDLKIKENGDV
;
A
#
# COMPACT_ATOMS: atom_id res chain seq x y z
N MET A 1 -0.75 -0.66 -9.61
CA MET A 1 -0.76 -1.91 -10.41
C MET A 1 -0.90 -1.57 -11.90
N PRO A 2 0.01 -2.05 -12.77
CA PRO A 2 0.12 -1.60 -14.16
C PRO A 2 -1.12 -1.89 -15.02
N TYR A 3 -1.84 -2.96 -14.71
CA TYR A 3 -3.05 -3.39 -15.43
C TYR A 3 -4.32 -2.59 -15.11
N ILE A 4 -4.32 -1.73 -14.09
CA ILE A 4 -5.45 -0.84 -13.80
C ILE A 4 -5.39 0.34 -14.77
N LYS A 5 -6.43 0.56 -15.57
CA LYS A 5 -6.52 1.70 -16.51
C LYS A 5 -6.40 3.05 -15.78
N LYS A 6 -5.83 4.06 -16.43
CA LYS A 6 -5.58 5.38 -15.82
C LYS A 6 -6.86 6.02 -15.29
N ASP A 7 -7.93 6.06 -16.08
CA ASP A 7 -9.22 6.64 -15.65
C ASP A 7 -9.77 5.92 -14.42
N ARG A 8 -9.62 4.59 -14.38
CA ARG A 8 -10.02 3.80 -13.21
C ARG A 8 -9.19 4.14 -11.97
N ARG A 9 -7.91 4.48 -12.10
CA ARG A 9 -7.09 4.95 -10.97
C ARG A 9 -7.61 6.28 -10.44
N ASN A 10 -8.01 7.19 -11.33
CA ASN A 10 -8.58 8.48 -10.95
C ASN A 10 -9.91 8.33 -10.20
N ASP A 11 -10.76 7.36 -10.59
CA ASP A 11 -11.98 7.04 -9.85
C ASP A 11 -11.69 6.52 -8.42
N ILE A 12 -10.60 5.76 -8.26
CA ILE A 12 -10.19 5.18 -6.97
C ILE A 12 -9.56 6.27 -6.08
N VAL A 13 -8.71 7.12 -6.64
CA VAL A 13 -7.97 8.17 -5.95
C VAL A 13 -8.56 9.54 -6.30
N ARG A 14 -9.87 9.69 -6.11
CA ARG A 14 -10.63 10.84 -6.60
C ARG A 14 -10.25 12.17 -5.94
N CYS A 15 -9.52 12.14 -4.83
CA CYS A 15 -8.96 13.32 -4.17
C CYS A 15 -7.78 12.90 -3.28
N ASP A 16 -6.56 13.32 -3.64
CA ASP A 16 -5.36 13.11 -2.80
C ASP A 16 -5.51 13.79 -1.42
N SER A 17 -6.26 14.91 -1.36
CA SER A 17 -6.55 15.62 -0.10
C SER A 17 -7.43 14.82 0.86
N TYR A 18 -8.44 14.10 0.35
CA TYR A 18 -9.34 13.30 1.19
C TYR A 18 -8.62 12.15 1.91
N TYR A 19 -7.64 11.53 1.25
CA TYR A 19 -6.83 10.48 1.89
C TYR A 19 -5.89 11.04 2.97
N ARG A 20 -5.34 12.24 2.78
CA ARG A 20 -4.53 12.92 3.81
C ARG A 20 -5.37 13.26 5.05
N GLU A 21 -6.62 13.65 4.87
CA GLU A 21 -7.53 13.93 5.99
C GLU A 21 -7.94 12.66 6.76
N LEU A 22 -8.10 11.53 6.06
CA LEU A 22 -8.49 10.26 6.69
C LEU A 22 -7.33 9.56 7.42
N ILE A 23 -6.11 9.69 6.91
CA ILE A 23 -4.90 9.07 7.47
C ILE A 23 -3.80 10.14 7.45
N PRO A 24 -3.71 10.98 8.50
CA PRO A 24 -2.67 12.01 8.60
C PRO A 24 -1.31 11.34 8.73
N LEU A 25 -0.52 11.35 7.65
CA LEU A 25 0.76 10.66 7.56
C LEU A 25 1.79 11.23 8.55
N GLU A 26 1.64 12.50 8.94
CA GLU A 26 2.44 13.17 9.98
C GLU A 26 2.33 12.50 11.35
N ASN A 27 1.27 11.71 11.58
CA ASN A 27 1.06 10.98 12.83
C ASN A 27 1.50 9.52 12.76
N ILE A 28 2.12 9.07 11.65
CA ILE A 28 2.61 7.71 11.47
C ILE A 28 4.13 7.72 11.56
N ASN A 29 4.66 7.23 12.67
CA ASN A 29 6.08 7.33 13.03
C ASN A 29 6.84 6.02 12.89
N ASN A 30 6.13 4.89 12.93
CA ASN A 30 6.75 3.56 12.91
C ASN A 30 5.93 2.55 12.11
N SER A 31 6.53 1.36 11.93
CA SER A 31 5.94 0.27 11.17
C SER A 31 4.63 -0.25 11.75
N GLY A 32 4.48 -0.24 13.09
CA GLY A 32 3.24 -0.67 13.76
C GLY A 32 2.08 0.29 13.50
N GLU A 33 2.32 1.59 13.57
CA GLU A 33 1.34 2.63 13.25
C GLU A 33 0.93 2.59 11.77
N LEU A 34 1.89 2.36 10.87
CA LEU A 34 1.60 2.16 9.45
C LEU A 34 0.73 0.90 9.23
N GLN A 35 1.06 -0.19 9.91
CA GLN A 35 0.27 -1.42 9.86
C GLN A 35 -1.16 -1.22 10.39
N TYR A 36 -1.32 -0.43 11.45
CA TYR A 36 -2.65 -0.07 11.96
C TYR A 36 -3.46 0.74 10.95
N ALA A 37 -2.85 1.73 10.30
CA ALA A 37 -3.50 2.50 9.24
C ALA A 37 -3.98 1.61 8.08
N MET A 38 -3.17 0.62 7.69
CA MET A 38 -3.57 -0.39 6.71
C MET A 38 -4.74 -1.26 7.20
N ALA A 39 -4.71 -1.69 8.47
CA ALA A 39 -5.80 -2.46 9.08
C ALA A 39 -7.14 -1.69 9.05
N MET A 40 -7.10 -0.36 9.21
CA MET A 40 -8.30 0.48 9.09
C MET A 40 -8.84 0.50 7.66
N LEU A 41 -7.98 0.58 6.64
CA LEU A 41 -8.40 0.43 5.24
C LEU A 41 -9.08 -0.92 4.99
N PHE A 42 -8.53 -2.01 5.53
CA PHE A 42 -9.11 -3.35 5.40
C PHE A 42 -10.46 -3.46 6.11
N LYS A 43 -10.60 -2.83 7.29
CA LYS A 43 -11.88 -2.74 8.00
C LYS A 43 -12.94 -2.06 7.14
N PHE A 44 -12.60 -0.99 6.44
CA PHE A 44 -13.54 -0.33 5.51
C PHE A 44 -13.88 -1.21 4.30
N TYR A 45 -12.90 -1.91 3.74
CA TYR A 45 -13.12 -2.85 2.65
C TYR A 45 -14.08 -3.97 3.06
N MET A 46 -13.85 -4.60 4.21
CA MET A 46 -14.72 -5.64 4.77
C MET A 46 -16.11 -5.10 5.12
N LYS A 47 -16.22 -3.87 5.65
CA LYS A 47 -17.54 -3.24 5.90
C LYS A 47 -18.35 -3.06 4.61
N LYS A 48 -17.67 -2.77 3.49
CA LYS A 48 -18.30 -2.60 2.17
C LYS A 48 -18.61 -3.93 1.47
N LYS A 49 -17.77 -4.95 1.61
CA LYS A 49 -17.86 -6.23 0.90
C LYS A 49 -18.47 -7.37 1.72
N GLY A 50 -18.66 -7.16 3.02
CA GLY A 50 -19.00 -8.18 4.00
C GLY A 50 -17.76 -8.89 4.54
N LEU A 51 -17.84 -9.35 5.79
CA LEU A 51 -16.85 -10.25 6.37
C LEU A 51 -17.11 -11.66 5.85
N ASN A 52 -16.32 -12.09 4.85
CA ASN A 52 -16.38 -13.42 4.28
C ASN A 52 -14.98 -13.83 3.78
N TYR A 53 -14.85 -15.12 3.43
CA TYR A 53 -13.58 -15.67 2.97
C TYR A 53 -13.01 -14.92 1.76
N GLN A 54 -13.86 -14.55 0.79
CA GLN A 54 -13.41 -13.84 -0.41
C GLN A 54 -12.81 -12.47 -0.06
N ALA A 55 -13.45 -11.69 0.81
CA ALA A 55 -12.91 -10.40 1.25
C ALA A 55 -11.57 -10.55 1.98
N CYS A 56 -11.43 -11.57 2.83
CA CYS A 56 -10.17 -11.88 3.49
C CYS A 56 -9.08 -12.27 2.47
N ASN A 57 -9.43 -13.12 1.51
CA ASN A 57 -8.50 -13.56 0.46
C ASN A 57 -8.08 -12.39 -0.45
N ASP A 58 -8.99 -11.50 -0.81
CA ASP A 58 -8.69 -10.27 -1.56
C ASP A 58 -7.64 -9.42 -0.82
N ILE A 59 -7.83 -9.21 0.48
CA ILE A 59 -6.91 -8.42 1.32
C ILE A 59 -5.54 -9.09 1.39
N MET A 60 -5.49 -10.40 1.66
CA MET A 60 -4.24 -11.15 1.77
C MET A 60 -3.47 -11.15 0.43
N GLY A 61 -4.18 -11.38 -0.68
CA GLY A 61 -3.59 -11.32 -2.02
C GLY A 61 -3.07 -9.92 -2.37
N ALA A 62 -3.83 -8.87 -2.04
CA ALA A 62 -3.42 -7.49 -2.26
C ALA A 62 -2.18 -7.11 -1.42
N LEU A 63 -2.11 -7.55 -0.16
CA LEU A 63 -0.96 -7.35 0.73
C LEU A 63 0.31 -7.99 0.17
N ALA A 64 0.25 -9.28 -0.17
CA ALA A 64 1.40 -10.00 -0.72
C ALA A 64 1.87 -9.37 -2.04
N GLY A 65 0.92 -9.03 -2.92
CA GLY A 65 1.22 -8.34 -4.17
C GLY A 65 1.84 -6.95 -3.96
N ALA A 66 1.33 -6.18 -3.00
CA ALA A 66 1.86 -4.84 -2.68
C ALA A 66 3.29 -4.91 -2.12
N GLN A 67 3.57 -5.87 -1.24
CA GLN A 67 4.92 -6.07 -0.69
C GLN A 67 5.93 -6.40 -1.79
N MET A 68 5.62 -7.37 -2.66
CA MET A 68 6.51 -7.76 -3.77
C MET A 68 6.74 -6.60 -4.74
N GLU A 69 5.68 -5.85 -5.07
CA GLU A 69 5.78 -4.71 -5.99
C GLU A 69 6.57 -3.55 -5.37
N PHE A 70 6.41 -3.29 -4.06
CA PHE A 70 7.20 -2.29 -3.34
C PHE A 70 8.68 -2.66 -3.32
N TYR A 71 9.00 -3.92 -3.01
CA TYR A 71 10.38 -4.39 -3.04
C TYR A 71 10.97 -4.20 -4.44
N ARG A 72 10.31 -4.73 -5.48
CA ARG A 72 10.82 -4.69 -6.86
C ARG A 72 10.97 -3.28 -7.44
N ARG A 73 10.08 -2.36 -7.12
CA ARG A 73 10.06 -1.01 -7.73
C ARG A 73 10.70 0.08 -6.88
N VAL A 74 10.88 -0.15 -5.59
CA VAL A 74 11.37 0.88 -4.66
C VAL A 74 12.61 0.39 -3.94
N VAL A 75 12.52 -0.75 -3.24
CA VAL A 75 13.63 -1.24 -2.41
C VAL A 75 14.82 -1.68 -3.27
N ALA A 76 14.61 -2.53 -4.28
CA ALA A 76 15.71 -3.02 -5.12
C ALA A 76 16.46 -1.89 -5.85
N PRO A 77 15.81 -0.90 -6.51
CA PRO A 77 16.53 0.24 -7.08
C PRO A 77 17.25 1.10 -6.04
N TYR A 78 16.73 1.18 -4.82
CA TYR A 78 17.39 1.86 -3.71
C TYR A 78 18.63 1.09 -3.23
N GLU A 79 18.56 -0.24 -3.16
CA GLU A 79 19.70 -1.11 -2.87
C GLU A 79 20.78 -0.96 -3.96
N ASP A 80 20.41 -0.97 -5.24
CA ASP A 80 21.34 -0.72 -6.36
C ASP A 80 22.06 0.64 -6.23
N LEU A 81 21.35 1.67 -5.76
CA LEU A 81 21.94 2.97 -5.46
C LEU A 81 22.93 2.87 -4.30
N LYS A 82 22.55 2.19 -3.21
CA LYS A 82 23.40 2.04 -2.03
C LYS A 82 24.64 1.20 -2.29
N ILE A 83 24.57 0.21 -3.17
CA ILE A 83 25.72 -0.55 -3.66
C ILE A 83 26.73 0.36 -4.37
N LYS A 84 26.25 1.28 -5.22
CA LYS A 84 27.12 2.26 -5.89
C LYS A 84 27.76 3.26 -4.93
N GLU A 85 27.05 3.64 -3.87
CA GLU A 85 27.50 4.64 -2.88
C GLU A 85 28.47 4.05 -1.85
N ASN A 86 28.18 2.85 -1.33
CA ASN A 86 28.85 2.29 -0.16
C ASN A 86 29.64 1.01 -0.46
N GLY A 87 29.59 0.51 -1.70
CA GLY A 87 30.05 -0.83 -2.05
C GLY A 87 28.96 -1.88 -1.81
N ASP A 88 29.14 -3.04 -2.43
CA ASP A 88 28.33 -4.22 -2.17
C ASP A 88 28.78 -4.91 -0.87
N VAL A 89 27.94 -5.80 -0.34
CA VAL A 89 28.18 -6.56 0.91
C VAL A 89 29.32 -7.55 0.76
#